data_AF-A0A971NLG8-F1
#
_entry.id   AF-A0A971NLG8-F1
#
_cell.length_a   1.000
_cell.length_b   1.000
_cell.length_c   1.000
_cell.angle_alpha   90.00
_cell.angle_beta   90.00
_cell.angle_gamma   90.00
#
_symmetry.space_group_name_H-M   'P 1'
#
loop_
_entity.id
_entity.type
_entity.pdbx_description
1 polymer ?
#
loop_
_entity_poly.entity_id
_entity_poly.type
_entity_poly.pdbx_seq_one_letter_code
_entity_poly.pdbx_strand_id
1 'polypeptide(L)'
;MFSGGAPIEFLPLESVRDVTERKRFEQELAYLACHDPLTGLNNRKAFLEKLTETMMEARRYETGRAVLYLDLDSFKKGQRPPWPR
;
A
#
# COMPACT_ATOMS: atom_id res chain seq x y z
N MET A 1 49.27 -23.09 -16.53
CA MET A 1 49.21 -21.62 -16.66
C MET A 1 47.75 -21.22 -16.82
N PHE A 2 47.05 -20.96 -15.72
CA PHE A 2 45.71 -20.37 -15.71
C PHE A 2 45.68 -19.36 -14.56
N SER A 3 45.72 -18.07 -14.86
CA SER A 3 45.37 -17.03 -13.88
C SER A 3 44.78 -15.84 -14.64
N GLY A 4 43.48 -15.94 -14.89
CA GLY A 4 42.65 -14.84 -15.36
C GLY A 4 41.37 -14.86 -14.55
N GLY A 5 41.48 -14.68 -13.24
CA GLY A 5 40.30 -14.40 -12.41
C GLY A 5 39.78 -13.03 -12.80
N ALA A 6 38.65 -12.99 -13.52
CA ALA A 6 37.98 -11.75 -13.86
C ALA A 6 37.71 -10.93 -12.58
N PRO A 7 37.92 -9.61 -12.60
CA PRO A 7 37.66 -8.78 -11.43
C PRO A 7 36.17 -8.87 -11.12
N ILE A 8 35.85 -9.17 -9.85
CA ILE A 8 34.49 -9.03 -9.34
C ILE A 8 34.22 -7.53 -9.36
N GLU A 9 33.40 -7.05 -10.31
CA GLU A 9 32.90 -5.67 -10.33
C GLU A 9 32.08 -5.45 -9.04
N PHE A 10 32.72 -4.92 -8.01
CA PHE A 10 32.03 -4.38 -6.85
C PHE A 10 31.33 -3.10 -7.30
N LEU A 11 30.01 -3.15 -7.43
CA LEU A 11 29.20 -1.95 -7.58
C LEU A 11 29.53 -0.98 -6.43
N PRO A 12 29.85 0.30 -6.73
CA PRO A 12 30.15 1.28 -5.70
C PRO A 12 28.99 1.38 -4.71
N LEU A 13 29.30 1.54 -3.42
CA LEU A 13 28.30 1.68 -2.34
C LEU A 13 27.29 2.80 -2.63
N GLU A 14 27.70 3.85 -3.35
CA GLU A 14 26.83 4.92 -3.83
C GLU A 14 25.75 4.42 -4.79
N SER A 15 26.10 3.55 -5.75
CA SER A 15 25.15 2.96 -6.69
C SER A 15 24.16 2.02 -5.99
N VAL A 16 24.64 1.23 -5.03
CA VAL A 16 23.77 0.37 -4.22
C VAL A 16 22.79 1.20 -3.38
N ARG A 17 23.24 2.33 -2.83
CA ARG A 17 22.39 3.24 -2.04
C ARG A 17 21.30 3.88 -2.89
N ASP A 18 21.64 4.41 -4.07
CA ASP A 18 20.66 5.00 -5.01
C ASP A 18 19.57 3.98 -5.38
N VAL A 19 19.98 2.78 -5.81
CA VAL A 19 19.04 1.69 -6.13
C VAL A 19 18.18 1.31 -4.92
N THR A 20 18.74 1.34 -3.72
CA THR A 20 18.00 1.04 -2.48
C THR A 20 16.97 2.12 -2.16
N GLU A 21 17.34 3.39 -2.25
CA GLU A 21 16.42 4.52 -2.00
C GLU A 21 15.30 4.55 -3.03
N ARG A 22 15.61 4.36 -4.33
CA ARG A 22 14.58 4.29 -5.37
C ARG A 22 13.58 3.17 -5.14
N LYS A 23 14.06 1.96 -4.81
CA LYS A 23 13.18 0.81 -4.51
C LYS A 23 12.29 1.06 -3.30
N ARG A 24 12.78 1.75 -2.27
CA ARG A 24 11.97 2.13 -1.11
C ARG A 24 10.85 3.08 -1.50
N PHE A 25 11.14 4.09 -2.32
CA PHE A 25 10.10 5.01 -2.81
C PHE A 25 9.07 4.31 -3.70
N GLU A 26 9.50 3.40 -4.58
CA GLU A 26 8.60 2.59 -5.39
C GLU A 26 7.65 1.74 -4.51
N GLN A 27 8.18 1.14 -3.44
CA GLN A 27 7.39 0.37 -2.47
C GLN A 27 6.41 1.25 -1.69
N GLU A 28 6.85 2.42 -1.25
CA GLU A 28 6.01 3.42 -0.56
C GLU A 28 4.86 3.87 -1.45
N LEU A 29 5.16 4.19 -2.72
CA LEU A 29 4.15 4.58 -3.71
C LEU A 29 3.16 3.45 -3.98
N ALA A 30 3.63 2.22 -4.13
CA ALA A 30 2.77 1.05 -4.28
C ALA A 30 1.87 0.84 -3.05
N TYR A 31 2.40 1.06 -1.85
CA TYR A 31 1.63 0.99 -0.62
C TYR A 31 0.54 2.06 -0.58
N LEU A 32 0.88 3.32 -0.83
CA LEU A 32 -0.06 4.45 -0.85
C LEU A 32 -1.12 4.36 -1.95
N ALA A 33 -0.83 3.68 -3.06
CA ALA A 33 -1.81 3.42 -4.11
C ALA A 33 -2.97 2.53 -3.62
N CYS A 34 -2.73 1.69 -2.60
CA CYS A 34 -3.70 0.72 -2.09
C CYS A 34 -4.18 1.01 -0.66
N HIS A 35 -3.47 1.85 0.11
CA HIS A 35 -3.79 2.11 1.52
C HIS A 35 -4.17 3.57 1.77
N ASP A 36 -5.03 3.79 2.75
CA ASP A 36 -5.35 5.10 3.30
C ASP A 36 -4.22 5.53 4.26
N PRO A 37 -3.57 6.68 4.05
CA PRO A 37 -2.41 7.08 4.84
C PRO A 37 -2.75 7.43 6.30
N LEU A 38 -4.01 7.74 6.61
CA LEU A 38 -4.42 8.06 7.97
C LEU A 38 -4.58 6.80 8.84
N THR A 39 -5.09 5.71 8.25
CA THR A 39 -5.44 4.48 8.98
C THR A 39 -4.53 3.29 8.69
N GLY A 40 -3.79 3.32 7.58
CA GLY A 40 -3.02 2.18 7.07
C GLY A 40 -3.89 1.02 6.56
N LEU A 41 -5.22 1.18 6.51
CA LEU A 41 -6.15 0.20 5.96
C LEU A 41 -6.22 0.32 4.44
N ASN A 42 -6.78 -0.69 3.77
CA ASN A 42 -7.09 -0.59 2.36
C ASN A 42 -7.95 0.65 2.09
N ASN A 43 -7.52 1.44 1.13
CA ASN A 43 -8.31 2.57 0.68
C ASN A 43 -9.56 2.07 -0.07
N ARG A 44 -10.46 3.01 -0.38
CA ARG A 44 -11.72 2.70 -1.06
C ARG A 44 -11.54 1.96 -2.39
N LYS A 45 -10.49 2.29 -3.15
CA LYS A 45 -10.21 1.66 -4.44
C LYS A 45 -9.84 0.19 -4.24
N ALA A 46 -8.83 -0.07 -3.41
CA ALA A 46 -8.37 -1.44 -3.11
C ALA A 46 -9.48 -2.29 -2.49
N PHE A 47 -10.32 -1.72 -1.62
CA PHE A 47 -11.48 -2.41 -1.07
C PHE A 47 -12.47 -2.86 -2.16
N LEU A 48 -12.80 -1.99 -3.12
CA LEU A 48 -13.75 -2.31 -4.20
C LEU A 48 -13.20 -3.35 -5.17
N GLU A 49 -11.91 -3.29 -5.48
CA GLU A 49 -11.22 -4.31 -6.28
C GLU A 49 -11.31 -5.66 -5.57
N LYS A 50 -11.00 -5.71 -4.28
CA LYS A 50 -11.08 -6.95 -3.51
C LYS A 50 -12.50 -7.48 -3.35
N LEU A 51 -13.48 -6.59 -3.17
CA LEU A 51 -14.90 -6.95 -3.11
C LEU A 51 -15.34 -7.59 -4.43
N THR A 52 -14.91 -7.04 -5.57
CA THR A 52 -15.22 -7.58 -6.89
C THR A 52 -14.68 -9.00 -7.06
N GLU A 53 -13.42 -9.24 -6.70
CA GLU A 53 -12.82 -10.59 -6.68
C GLU A 53 -13.63 -11.55 -5.79
N THR A 54 -13.94 -11.11 -4.58
CA THR A 54 -14.64 -11.91 -3.58
C THR A 54 -16.05 -12.30 -4.05
N MET A 55 -16.74 -11.40 -4.77
CA MET A 55 -18.04 -11.67 -5.37
C MET A 55 -17.96 -12.64 -6.55
N MET A 56 -16.89 -12.60 -7.34
CA MET A 56 -16.66 -13.59 -8.40
C MET A 56 -16.43 -14.98 -7.82
N GLU A 57 -15.63 -15.10 -6.76
CA GLU A 57 -15.44 -16.37 -6.04
C GLU A 57 -16.74 -16.88 -5.43
N ALA A 58 -17.51 -16.00 -4.78
CA ALA A 58 -18.79 -16.34 -4.17
C ALA A 58 -19.76 -16.97 -5.19
N ARG A 59 -19.84 -16.38 -6.40
CA ARG A 59 -20.62 -16.92 -7.51
C ARG A 59 -20.09 -18.26 -8.00
N ARG A 60 -18.76 -18.41 -8.11
CA ARG A 60 -18.14 -19.64 -8.59
C ARG A 60 -18.37 -20.84 -7.67
N TYR A 61 -18.38 -20.60 -6.37
CA TYR A 61 -18.48 -21.65 -5.35
C TYR A 61 -19.85 -21.73 -4.68
N GLU A 62 -20.84 -20.96 -5.16
CA GLU A 62 -22.19 -20.88 -4.58
C GLU A 62 -22.18 -20.59 -3.07
N THR A 63 -21.26 -19.72 -2.64
CA THR A 63 -21.10 -19.34 -1.22
C THR A 63 -21.61 -17.91 -0.97
N GLY A 64 -22.16 -17.69 0.23
CA GLY A 64 -22.54 -16.36 0.68
C GLY A 64 -21.34 -15.53 1.16
N ARG A 65 -21.41 -14.22 0.97
CA ARG A 65 -20.46 -13.23 1.54
C ARG A 65 -21.27 -12.09 2.17
N ALA A 66 -20.70 -11.43 3.17
CA ALA A 66 -21.32 -10.30 3.85
C ALA A 66 -20.38 -9.09 3.84
N VAL A 67 -20.97 -7.89 3.78
CA VAL A 67 -20.26 -6.61 3.91
C VAL A 67 -20.82 -5.89 5.12
N LEU A 68 -19.93 -5.42 6.00
CA LEU A 68 -20.28 -4.56 7.13
C LEU A 68 -19.78 -3.16 6.85
N TYR A 69 -20.64 -2.16 7.08
CA TYR A 69 -20.28 -0.75 7.03
C TYR A 69 -20.42 -0.15 8.42
N LEU A 70 -19.36 0.51 8.90
CA LEU A 70 -19.28 1.14 10.20
C LEU A 70 -18.97 2.61 9.99
N ASP A 71 -19.73 3.49 10.63
CA ASP A 71 -19.45 4.92 10.67
C ASP A 71 -19.09 5.34 12.10
N LEU A 72 -18.18 6.30 12.22
CA LEU A 72 -17.75 6.81 13.51
C LEU A 72 -18.61 8.01 13.89
N ASP A 73 -19.52 7.81 14.84
CA ASP A 73 -20.33 8.90 15.38
C ASP A 73 -19.47 10.01 15.98
N SER A 74 -19.90 11.26 15.78
CA SER A 74 -19.26 12.45 16.35
C SER A 74 -17.84 12.80 15.87
N PHE A 75 -17.33 12.22 14.79
CA PHE A 75 -16.00 12.52 14.23
C PHE A 75 -15.73 14.02 13.99
N LYS A 76 -16.77 14.81 13.66
CA LYS A 76 -16.66 16.27 13.44
C LYS A 76 -16.64 17.13 14.71
N LYS A 77 -17.08 16.63 15.88
CA LYS A 77 -17.23 17.46 17.10
C LYS A 77 -15.89 17.96 17.66
N GLY A 78 -14.78 17.32 17.32
CA GLY A 78 -13.43 17.76 17.66
C GLY A 78 -12.88 18.89 16.77
N GLN A 79 -13.50 19.17 15.62
CA GLN A 79 -13.13 20.28 14.75
C GLN A 79 -13.79 21.56 15.26
N ARG A 80 -13.25 22.15 16.34
CA ARG A 80 -13.68 23.49 16.76
C ARG A 80 -13.24 24.48 15.66
N PRO A 81 -14.15 25.20 15.00
CA PRO A 81 -13.76 26.21 14.04
C PRO A 81 -12.93 27.31 14.76
N PRO A 82 -11.90 27.86 14.12
CA PRO A 82 -10.92 28.76 14.76
C PRO A 82 -11.44 30.17 15.06
N TRP A 83 -12.69 30.51 14.72
CA TRP A 83 -13.20 31.88 14.85
C TRP A 83 -13.98 32.09 16.15
N PRO A 84 -13.79 33.24 16.85
CA PRO A 84 -14.57 33.58 18.03
C PRO A 84 -16.01 33.93 17.63
N ARG A 85 -16.97 33.55 18.49
CA ARG A 85 -18.38 33.96 18.36
C ARG A 85 -18.54 35.44 18.73
#